data_AF-A0A143X4F4-F1
#
_entry.id   AF-A0A143X4F4-F1
#
_cell.length_a   1.000
_cell.length_b   1.000
_cell.length_c   1.000
_cell.angle_alpha   90.00
_cell.angle_beta   90.00
_cell.angle_gamma   90.00
#
_symmetry.space_group_name_H-M   'P 1'
#
loop_
_entity.id
_entity.type
_entity.pdbx_description
1 polymer ?
#
loop_
_entity_poly.entity_id
_entity_poly.type
_entity_poly.pdbx_seq_one_letter_code
_entity_poly.pdbx_strand_id
1 'polypeptide(L)'
;MTVGLCAAPAARSANGVSAVDLPPALSAPLSDSAGLAGFAEPPLPQASPRLPADAPQEGARRIGSRSIVGVLTGVDSVAIRVRQERCAKVRNRNVACLKCAEACTSGCIALVDDRLVVDASKCVGCGTCATVCPTCALEARNPSDAQLARSCLSARCGDGVVVVCEQVRQALKGLLDESRAAAVVCAGRIDEALACALAAEGVRRVHVVCGRCDRCDQQHGQDVARMVAESVNDLLGAWGSDARVLVEQEVPAFALFDGADAEDARAALEARFARHCGNEPLRASGEGSDFFSPSLDVEAPSVFAPSSEPSFDAASVLAVESASGSVSAQTSAPAPDFRLRVMEDGTLPHFVPDRRERLLDSLARLGDAPSGTLASRLWGCVVIDGTRCSSCRMCATFCPTGAIRKFDEEDGTFGVLHAPSDCVRCGSCCDVCPEDAIVLRDEVRASFLVEGAAHRYVMRPRAVELGNAQQIVNTLRERMKGTDLFER
;
A
#
# COMPACT_ATOMS: atom_id res chain seq x y z
N MET A 1 -1.51 23.11 70.32
CA MET A 1 -2.31 22.26 69.40
C MET A 1 -1.41 21.15 68.90
N THR A 2 -1.90 19.92 69.05
CA THR A 2 -1.18 18.64 69.04
C THR A 2 -0.93 18.10 67.63
N VAL A 3 -0.03 17.11 67.56
CA VAL A 3 0.72 16.52 66.44
C VAL A 3 0.00 15.31 65.78
N GLY A 4 0.35 14.99 64.52
CA GLY A 4 0.29 13.62 63.90
C GLY A 4 -0.77 13.45 62.80
N LEU A 5 -0.63 12.62 61.75
CA LEU A 5 0.30 11.54 61.38
C LEU A 5 0.06 11.13 59.89
N CYS A 6 1.05 10.47 59.26
CA CYS A 6 1.00 9.79 57.94
C CYS A 6 -0.03 8.64 57.84
N ALA A 7 -0.49 8.31 56.61
CA ALA A 7 -0.69 6.92 56.14
C ALA A 7 -0.99 6.81 54.62
N ALA A 8 -0.21 5.98 53.92
CA ALA A 8 -0.67 5.00 52.90
C ALA A 8 -0.49 3.60 53.54
N PRO A 9 -0.87 2.42 52.98
CA PRO A 9 -1.41 2.08 51.65
C PRO A 9 -2.59 1.04 51.67
N ALA A 10 -3.14 0.63 50.52
CA ALA A 10 -3.75 -0.71 50.34
C ALA A 10 -3.94 -1.09 48.85
N ALA A 11 -3.40 -2.25 48.49
CA ALA A 11 -3.63 -2.97 47.23
C ALA A 11 -4.81 -3.96 47.37
N ARG A 12 -5.50 -4.23 46.24
CA ARG A 12 -6.35 -5.41 45.86
C ARG A 12 -7.19 -4.93 44.66
N SER A 13 -7.52 -5.66 43.60
CA SER A 13 -7.47 -7.08 43.23
C SER A 13 -7.80 -7.13 41.73
N ALA A 14 -7.25 -8.11 41.02
CA ALA A 14 -7.68 -8.49 39.68
C ALA A 14 -9.16 -8.92 39.64
N ASN A 15 -9.87 -8.56 38.57
CA ASN A 15 -10.71 -9.45 37.75
C ASN A 15 -11.59 -8.68 36.74
N GLY A 16 -11.67 -9.22 35.52
CA GLY A 16 -12.92 -9.24 34.74
C GLY A 16 -13.12 -8.11 33.73
N VAL A 17 -12.68 -8.35 32.50
CA VAL A 17 -13.19 -7.67 31.31
C VAL A 17 -14.65 -8.11 31.11
N SER A 18 -15.59 -7.18 31.10
CA SER A 18 -16.94 -7.40 30.60
C SER A 18 -17.32 -6.24 29.68
N ALA A 19 -18.02 -6.62 28.61
CA ALA A 19 -18.46 -5.78 27.49
C ALA A 19 -19.06 -4.44 27.94
N VAL A 20 -18.66 -3.36 27.26
CA VAL A 20 -19.30 -2.05 27.41
C VAL A 20 -20.24 -1.85 26.23
N ASP A 21 -21.53 -1.84 26.54
CA ASP A 21 -22.66 -1.54 25.67
C ASP A 21 -22.55 -0.13 25.05
N LEU A 22 -22.89 -0.03 23.76
CA LEU A 22 -23.19 1.26 23.11
C LEU A 22 -24.50 1.83 23.66
N PRO A 23 -24.61 3.14 23.98
CA PRO A 23 -25.86 3.73 24.43
C PRO A 23 -26.88 3.90 23.28
N PRO A 24 -28.19 3.81 23.57
CA PRO A 24 -29.24 3.83 22.55
C PRO A 24 -29.50 5.24 22.00
N ALA A 25 -29.94 5.28 20.74
CA ALA A 25 -30.33 6.47 20.01
C ALA A 25 -31.47 7.23 20.72
N LEU A 26 -31.25 8.53 20.99
CA LEU A 26 -32.30 9.45 21.41
C LEU A 26 -33.00 10.03 20.18
N SER A 27 -34.24 9.60 19.97
CA SER A 27 -35.21 10.18 19.06
C SER A 27 -35.66 11.55 19.58
N ALA A 28 -35.39 12.62 18.84
CA ALA A 28 -36.03 13.92 19.03
C ALA A 28 -36.60 14.43 17.69
N PRO A 29 -37.84 14.93 17.64
CA PRO A 29 -38.46 15.40 16.41
C PRO A 29 -37.96 16.81 16.10
N LEU A 30 -37.52 17.05 14.86
CA LEU A 30 -37.21 18.38 14.36
C LEU A 30 -38.29 18.82 13.39
N SER A 31 -39.32 19.48 13.93
CA SER A 31 -40.04 20.53 13.22
C SER A 31 -39.38 21.86 13.55
N ASP A 32 -38.64 22.43 12.60
CA ASP A 32 -38.83 23.83 12.20
C ASP A 32 -37.87 24.19 11.06
N SER A 33 -38.47 24.70 10.01
CA SER A 33 -37.86 25.24 8.81
C SER A 33 -37.14 26.56 9.11
N ALA A 34 -35.82 26.57 9.01
CA ALA A 34 -35.03 27.81 8.88
C ALA A 34 -33.78 27.57 8.02
N GLY A 35 -33.91 27.86 6.72
CA GLY A 35 -32.86 28.45 5.86
C GLY A 35 -31.49 27.78 5.77
N LEU A 36 -31.38 26.69 4.99
CA LEU A 36 -30.12 26.39 4.29
C LEU A 36 -30.07 27.23 3.01
N ALA A 37 -29.30 28.32 3.05
CA ALA A 37 -28.94 29.07 1.86
C ALA A 37 -28.11 28.19 0.92
N GLY A 38 -28.40 28.28 -0.38
CA GLY A 38 -28.01 27.35 -1.41
C GLY A 38 -26.51 27.06 -1.52
N PHE A 39 -26.16 25.78 -1.44
CA PHE A 39 -25.00 25.25 -2.13
C PHE A 39 -25.34 25.19 -3.62
N ALA A 40 -24.74 26.06 -4.42
CA ALA A 40 -24.72 25.88 -5.86
C ALA A 40 -23.90 24.61 -6.16
N GLU A 41 -24.52 23.62 -6.78
CA GLU A 41 -23.81 22.47 -7.35
C GLU A 41 -22.81 22.99 -8.40
N PRO A 42 -21.50 22.77 -8.23
CA PRO A 42 -20.56 23.01 -9.32
C PRO A 42 -20.82 21.97 -10.43
N PRO A 43 -20.73 22.35 -11.72
CA PRO A 43 -20.98 21.43 -12.82
C PRO A 43 -20.04 20.24 -12.75
N LEU A 44 -20.60 19.04 -12.95
CA LEU A 44 -19.83 17.80 -13.07
C LEU A 44 -18.72 17.98 -14.12
N PRO A 45 -17.44 17.77 -13.77
CA PRO A 45 -16.39 17.69 -14.78
C PRO A 45 -16.69 16.51 -15.70
N GLN A 46 -16.55 16.74 -17.00
CA GLN A 46 -16.78 15.71 -18.00
C GLN A 46 -15.91 14.50 -17.69
N ALA A 47 -16.53 13.31 -17.73
CA ALA A 47 -15.83 12.05 -17.58
C ALA A 47 -14.64 12.01 -18.55
N SER A 48 -13.45 11.69 -18.04
CA SER A 48 -12.32 11.33 -18.91
C SER A 48 -12.82 10.27 -19.89
N PRO A 49 -12.68 10.47 -21.22
CA PRO A 49 -13.25 9.55 -22.18
C PRO A 49 -12.67 8.15 -21.95
N ARG A 50 -13.56 7.17 -21.81
CA ARG A 50 -13.17 5.77 -21.96
C ARG A 50 -12.62 5.60 -23.36
N LEU A 51 -11.42 5.03 -23.47
CA LEU A 51 -11.01 4.40 -24.73
C LEU A 51 -12.13 3.41 -25.12
N PRO A 52 -12.66 3.49 -26.35
CA PRO A 52 -13.71 2.58 -26.79
C PRO A 52 -13.20 1.14 -26.70
N ALA A 53 -14.09 0.21 -26.38
CA ALA A 53 -13.79 -1.22 -26.19
C ALA A 53 -13.10 -1.87 -27.41
N ASP A 54 -13.15 -1.21 -28.58
CA ASP A 54 -12.60 -1.69 -29.86
C ASP A 54 -11.49 -0.79 -30.43
N ALA A 55 -10.85 0.08 -29.61
CA ALA A 55 -9.65 0.80 -30.07
C ALA A 55 -8.50 -0.21 -30.31
N PRO A 56 -7.88 -0.25 -31.50
CA PRO A 56 -6.69 -1.05 -31.71
C PRO A 56 -5.62 -0.58 -30.72
N GLN A 57 -5.13 -1.51 -29.89
CA GLN A 57 -4.03 -1.28 -28.95
C GLN A 57 -2.71 -1.10 -29.72
N GLU A 58 -2.54 0.03 -30.39
CA GLU A 58 -1.26 0.43 -30.99
C GLU A 58 -0.34 0.93 -29.87
N GLY A 59 0.60 0.09 -29.45
CA GLY A 59 1.71 0.50 -28.58
C GLY A 59 2.13 -0.50 -27.50
N ALA A 60 1.34 -1.54 -27.23
CA ALA A 60 1.82 -2.67 -26.43
C ALA A 60 2.83 -3.43 -27.29
N ARG A 61 4.14 -3.23 -27.06
CA ARG A 61 5.18 -4.07 -27.64
C ARG A 61 4.86 -5.53 -27.29
N ARG A 62 4.28 -6.26 -28.25
CA ARG A 62 4.27 -7.71 -28.24
C ARG A 62 5.72 -8.15 -28.27
N ILE A 63 6.28 -8.44 -27.09
CA ILE A 63 7.52 -9.19 -27.00
C ILE A 63 7.18 -10.56 -27.59
N GLY A 64 7.71 -10.80 -28.79
CA GLY A 64 7.39 -11.95 -29.60
C GLY A 64 7.57 -13.24 -28.82
N SER A 65 6.61 -14.14 -29.00
CA SER A 65 6.65 -15.53 -28.57
C SER A 65 7.83 -16.25 -29.25
N ARG A 66 9.01 -16.14 -28.64
CA ARG A 66 10.06 -17.15 -28.82
C ARG A 66 10.04 -18.02 -27.58
N SER A 67 9.54 -19.23 -27.80
CA SER A 67 9.61 -20.38 -26.91
C SER A 67 10.94 -20.37 -26.13
N ILE A 68 10.86 -20.07 -24.84
CA ILE A 68 11.79 -20.55 -23.85
C ILE A 68 10.95 -21.06 -22.68
N VAL A 69 10.72 -22.37 -22.68
CA VAL A 69 10.34 -23.10 -21.48
C VAL A 69 11.51 -22.94 -20.52
N GLY A 70 11.41 -21.92 -19.67
CA GLY A 70 12.45 -21.53 -18.71
C GLY A 70 11.78 -21.11 -17.40
N VAL A 71 11.32 -22.12 -16.65
CA VAL A 71 11.26 -22.16 -15.18
C VAL A 71 11.05 -20.79 -14.50
N LEU A 72 9.86 -20.19 -14.69
CA LEU A 72 9.36 -19.16 -13.77
C LEU A 72 8.72 -19.88 -12.57
N THR A 73 9.54 -20.38 -11.66
CA THR A 73 9.07 -21.15 -10.47
C THR A 73 8.84 -20.29 -9.23
N GLY A 74 9.09 -18.99 -9.29
CA GLY A 74 8.97 -18.08 -8.14
C GLY A 74 7.68 -17.27 -8.15
N VAL A 75 6.77 -17.53 -7.22
CA VAL A 75 5.74 -16.53 -6.86
C VAL A 75 6.40 -15.36 -6.10
N ASP A 76 7.45 -15.65 -5.33
CA ASP A 76 8.20 -14.70 -4.49
C ASP A 76 9.69 -14.64 -4.90
N SER A 77 10.38 -13.61 -4.41
CA SER A 77 11.85 -13.59 -4.31
C SER A 77 12.27 -13.42 -2.85
N VAL A 78 13.57 -13.57 -2.56
CA VAL A 78 14.11 -13.26 -1.21
C VAL A 78 13.79 -11.81 -0.80
N ALA A 79 13.77 -10.89 -1.77
CA ALA A 79 13.56 -9.47 -1.54
C ALA A 79 12.10 -9.01 -1.65
N ILE A 80 11.22 -9.76 -2.31
CA ILE A 80 9.83 -9.37 -2.56
C ILE A 80 8.90 -10.55 -2.26
N ARG A 81 7.97 -10.34 -1.32
CA ARG A 81 6.87 -11.27 -1.08
C ARG A 81 5.64 -10.85 -1.89
N VAL A 82 4.96 -11.81 -2.51
CA VAL A 82 3.73 -11.58 -3.28
C VAL A 82 2.51 -12.08 -2.49
N ARG A 83 1.54 -11.20 -2.32
CA ARG A 83 0.21 -11.48 -1.79
C ARG A 83 -0.79 -11.46 -2.93
N GLN A 84 -0.97 -12.62 -3.56
CA GLN A 84 -1.85 -12.74 -4.73
C GLN A 84 -3.28 -12.26 -4.42
N GLU A 85 -3.76 -12.55 -3.22
CA GLU A 85 -5.07 -12.16 -2.72
C GLU A 85 -5.26 -10.65 -2.58
N ARG A 86 -4.17 -9.90 -2.56
CA ARG A 86 -4.19 -8.43 -2.47
C ARG A 86 -4.11 -7.75 -3.83
N CYS A 87 -3.66 -8.43 -4.88
CA CYS A 87 -3.45 -7.81 -6.18
C CYS A 87 -4.78 -7.49 -6.88
N ALA A 88 -5.04 -6.20 -7.17
CA ALA A 88 -6.27 -5.78 -7.83
C ALA A 88 -6.49 -6.46 -9.20
N LYS A 89 -5.40 -6.67 -9.96
CA LYS A 89 -5.44 -7.35 -11.26
C LYS A 89 -5.77 -8.84 -11.16
N VAL A 90 -5.23 -9.52 -10.15
CA VAL A 90 -5.50 -10.95 -9.88
C VAL A 90 -6.94 -11.13 -9.39
N ARG A 91 -7.42 -10.22 -8.53
CA ARG A 91 -8.80 -10.22 -8.03
C ARG A 91 -9.84 -9.91 -9.10
N ASN A 92 -9.50 -9.01 -10.04
CA ASN A 92 -10.37 -8.60 -11.12
C ASN A 92 -9.57 -8.41 -12.41
N ARG A 93 -9.69 -9.38 -13.32
CA ARG A 93 -8.99 -9.38 -14.61
C ARG A 93 -9.27 -8.14 -15.47
N ASN A 94 -10.39 -7.45 -15.23
CA ASN A 94 -10.78 -6.25 -15.98
C ASN A 94 -10.06 -4.99 -15.47
N VAL A 95 -9.45 -5.04 -14.28
CA VAL A 95 -8.66 -3.90 -13.77
C VAL A 95 -7.42 -3.71 -14.63
N ALA A 96 -7.08 -2.46 -14.95
CA ALA A 96 -5.94 -2.12 -15.80
C ALA A 96 -4.58 -2.06 -15.06
N CYS A 97 -4.58 -2.15 -13.72
CA CYS A 97 -3.40 -1.90 -12.89
C CYS A 97 -2.21 -2.83 -13.22
N LEU A 98 -1.10 -2.24 -13.68
CA LEU A 98 0.21 -2.89 -13.90
C LEU A 98 1.37 -2.07 -13.33
N LYS A 99 1.09 -1.13 -12.40
CA LYS A 99 2.06 -0.17 -11.83
C LYS A 99 3.37 -0.82 -11.36
N CYS A 100 3.30 -2.01 -10.75
CA CYS A 100 4.48 -2.72 -10.28
C CYS A 100 5.39 -3.21 -11.40
N ALA A 101 4.80 -3.74 -12.49
CA ALA A 101 5.54 -4.18 -13.66
C ALA A 101 6.12 -2.98 -14.43
N GLU A 102 5.36 -1.89 -14.56
CA GLU A 102 5.82 -0.64 -15.17
C GLU A 102 7.01 -0.02 -14.42
N ALA A 103 6.99 -0.03 -13.09
CA ALA A 103 8.08 0.49 -12.27
C ALA A 103 9.28 -0.47 -12.16
N CYS A 104 9.13 -1.74 -12.55
CA CYS A 104 10.19 -2.75 -12.40
C CYS A 104 11.32 -2.51 -13.41
N THR A 105 12.47 -2.08 -12.91
CA THR A 105 13.63 -1.75 -13.73
C THR A 105 14.36 -2.96 -14.30
N SER A 106 14.28 -4.12 -13.61
CA SER A 106 14.87 -5.37 -14.10
C SER A 106 13.92 -6.22 -14.95
N GLY A 107 12.66 -5.78 -15.12
CA GLY A 107 11.64 -6.52 -15.85
C GLY A 107 11.31 -7.90 -15.23
N CYS A 108 11.49 -8.06 -13.92
CA CYS A 108 11.28 -9.34 -13.25
C CYS A 108 9.81 -9.64 -12.92
N ILE A 109 8.89 -8.70 -13.13
CA ILE A 109 7.48 -8.86 -12.75
C ILE A 109 6.62 -9.13 -13.99
N ALA A 110 5.79 -10.17 -13.92
CA ALA A 110 4.85 -10.53 -14.98
C ALA A 110 3.50 -11.02 -14.40
N LEU A 111 2.47 -11.02 -15.24
CA LEU A 111 1.22 -11.74 -14.98
C LEU A 111 1.24 -13.02 -15.82
N VAL A 112 1.22 -14.18 -15.17
CA VAL A 112 1.24 -15.51 -15.80
C VAL A 112 0.07 -16.30 -15.25
N ASP A 113 -0.83 -16.79 -16.12
CA ASP A 113 -2.02 -17.56 -15.73
C ASP A 113 -2.84 -16.89 -14.61
N ASP A 114 -3.13 -15.59 -14.78
CA ASP A 114 -3.82 -14.74 -13.80
C ASP A 114 -3.13 -14.63 -12.43
N ARG A 115 -1.83 -14.92 -12.34
CA ARG A 115 -1.01 -14.78 -11.13
C ARG A 115 0.10 -13.76 -11.32
N LEU A 116 0.37 -12.96 -10.30
CA LEU A 116 1.50 -12.04 -10.28
C LEU A 116 2.77 -12.84 -9.94
N VAL A 117 3.76 -12.84 -10.82
CA VAL A 117 4.97 -13.66 -10.71
C VAL A 117 6.20 -12.76 -10.67
N VAL A 118 7.17 -13.11 -9.83
CA VAL A 118 8.46 -12.42 -9.71
C VAL A 118 9.59 -13.38 -10.09
N ASP A 119 10.29 -13.08 -11.17
CA ASP A 119 11.51 -13.76 -11.57
C ASP A 119 12.66 -13.38 -10.60
N ALA A 120 12.86 -14.22 -9.59
CA ALA A 120 13.87 -14.00 -8.56
C ALA A 120 15.29 -13.86 -9.14
N SER A 121 15.60 -14.50 -10.28
CA SER A 121 16.92 -14.42 -10.91
C SER A 121 17.25 -13.05 -11.49
N LYS A 122 16.23 -12.22 -11.74
CA LYS A 122 16.37 -10.84 -12.24
C LYS A 122 16.07 -9.80 -11.16
N CYS A 123 15.47 -10.18 -10.04
CA CYS A 123 15.10 -9.25 -9.00
C CYS A 123 16.35 -8.67 -8.32
N VAL A 124 16.55 -7.36 -8.41
CA VAL A 124 17.67 -6.67 -7.73
C VAL A 124 17.34 -6.30 -6.28
N GLY A 125 16.10 -6.53 -5.84
CA GLY A 125 15.66 -6.20 -4.49
C GLY A 125 15.51 -4.69 -4.22
N CYS A 126 15.25 -3.87 -5.24
CA CYS A 126 15.12 -2.42 -5.08
C CYS A 126 13.88 -1.95 -4.31
N GLY A 127 12.83 -2.76 -4.21
CA GLY A 127 11.59 -2.42 -3.52
C GLY A 127 10.69 -1.38 -4.22
N THR A 128 11.09 -0.80 -5.35
CA THR A 128 10.30 0.21 -6.08
C THR A 128 8.90 -0.29 -6.45
N CYS A 129 8.77 -1.56 -6.84
CA CYS A 129 7.49 -2.19 -7.14
C CYS A 129 6.55 -2.28 -5.93
N ALA A 130 7.10 -2.46 -4.72
CA ALA A 130 6.35 -2.44 -3.48
C ALA A 130 5.83 -1.03 -3.21
N THR A 131 6.68 0.00 -3.31
CA THR A 131 6.30 1.42 -3.14
C THR A 131 5.13 1.84 -4.03
N VAL A 132 5.14 1.47 -5.31
CA VAL A 132 4.06 1.88 -6.24
C VAL A 132 2.79 1.03 -6.13
N CYS A 133 2.81 -0.08 -5.39
CA CYS A 133 1.68 -1.01 -5.30
C CYS A 133 0.59 -0.47 -4.34
N PRO A 134 -0.58 -0.03 -4.85
CA PRO A 134 -1.60 0.61 -4.02
C PRO A 134 -2.20 -0.36 -2.99
N THR A 135 -2.33 -1.63 -3.35
CA THR A 135 -2.90 -2.67 -2.47
C THR A 135 -1.84 -3.37 -1.61
N CYS A 136 -0.56 -2.97 -1.69
CA CYS A 136 0.54 -3.66 -1.02
C CYS A 136 0.54 -5.18 -1.28
N ALA A 137 0.22 -5.58 -2.51
CA ALA A 137 0.35 -6.96 -2.96
C ALA A 137 1.81 -7.40 -3.11
N LEU A 138 2.74 -6.43 -3.14
CA LEU A 138 4.18 -6.65 -3.12
C LEU A 138 4.74 -6.05 -1.83
N GLU A 139 5.34 -6.89 -0.99
CA GLU A 139 5.98 -6.49 0.25
C GLU A 139 7.50 -6.56 0.07
N ALA A 140 8.20 -5.45 0.31
CA ALA A 140 9.66 -5.43 0.29
C ALA A 140 10.23 -6.08 1.55
N ARG A 141 11.24 -6.91 1.38
CA ARG A 141 11.98 -7.62 2.43
C ARG A 141 13.47 -7.25 2.49
N ASN A 142 13.94 -6.42 1.56
CA ASN A 142 15.33 -5.97 1.51
C ASN A 142 15.45 -4.46 1.27
N PRO A 143 15.54 -3.64 2.34
CA PRO A 143 15.11 -3.97 3.70
C PRO A 143 13.57 -4.06 3.80
N SER A 144 13.08 -4.74 4.84
CA SER A 144 11.67 -4.65 5.25
C SER A 144 11.33 -3.24 5.75
N ASP A 145 10.04 -2.91 5.84
CA ASP A 145 9.60 -1.58 6.30
C ASP A 145 10.12 -1.26 7.71
N ALA A 146 10.06 -2.24 8.62
CA ALA A 146 10.54 -2.09 9.99
C ALA A 146 12.08 -1.98 10.06
N GLN A 147 12.80 -2.75 9.25
CA GLN A 147 14.28 -2.67 9.17
C GLN A 147 14.73 -1.30 8.66
N LEU A 148 14.06 -0.77 7.64
CA LEU A 148 14.38 0.53 7.07
C LEU A 148 14.07 1.66 8.06
N ALA A 149 12.90 1.63 8.70
CA ALA A 149 12.56 2.62 9.73
C ALA A 149 13.59 2.65 10.87
N ARG A 150 14.01 1.48 11.35
CA ARG A 150 15.05 1.36 12.37
C ARG A 150 16.39 1.94 11.88
N SER A 151 16.83 1.56 10.68
CA SER A 151 18.07 2.07 10.09
C SER A 151 18.07 3.59 9.96
N CYS A 152 16.96 4.17 9.49
CA CYS A 152 16.79 5.62 9.40
C CYS A 152 16.89 6.32 10.76
N LEU A 153 16.23 5.79 11.79
CA LEU A 153 16.24 6.38 13.14
C LEU A 153 17.62 6.23 13.81
N SER A 154 18.30 5.09 13.61
CA SER A 154 19.67 4.88 14.09
C SER A 154 20.68 5.81 13.41
N ALA A 155 20.45 6.14 12.14
CA ALA A 155 21.29 7.04 11.35
C ALA A 155 20.98 8.54 11.54
N ARG A 156 20.03 8.88 12.40
CA ARG A 156 19.55 10.25 12.59
C ARG A 156 20.65 11.16 13.14
N CYS A 157 20.85 12.30 12.49
CA CYS A 157 21.75 13.36 12.91
C CYS A 157 20.96 14.64 13.19
N GLY A 158 20.81 15.01 14.47
CA GLY A 158 19.98 16.14 14.86
C GLY A 158 18.51 15.92 14.48
N ASP A 159 17.94 16.79 13.65
CA ASP A 159 16.60 16.64 13.07
C ASP A 159 16.60 16.09 11.63
N GLY A 160 17.76 15.65 11.13
CA GLY A 160 17.95 15.12 9.78
C GLY A 160 18.16 13.60 9.74
N VAL A 161 17.65 12.98 8.68
CA VAL A 161 17.94 11.59 8.29
C VAL A 161 18.38 11.59 6.83
N VAL A 162 19.43 10.83 6.52
CA VAL A 162 19.89 10.62 5.14
C VAL A 162 19.64 9.17 4.75
N VAL A 163 19.02 8.97 3.58
CA VAL A 163 18.86 7.68 2.93
C VAL A 163 19.60 7.72 1.59
N VAL A 164 20.58 6.85 1.40
CA VAL A 164 21.38 6.78 0.18
C VAL A 164 21.04 5.51 -0.61
N CYS A 165 21.00 5.62 -1.94
CA CYS A 165 20.96 4.42 -2.78
C CYS A 165 22.33 3.76 -2.89
N GLU A 166 22.36 2.46 -3.20
CA GLU A 166 23.59 1.66 -3.24
C GLU A 166 24.65 2.22 -4.20
N GLN A 167 24.23 2.80 -5.33
CA GLN A 167 25.17 3.42 -6.27
C GLN A 167 25.86 4.66 -5.68
N VAL A 168 25.16 5.45 -4.87
CA VAL A 168 25.73 6.58 -4.13
C VAL A 168 26.63 6.08 -3.01
N ARG A 169 26.18 5.09 -2.24
CA ARG A 169 26.98 4.47 -1.16
C ARG A 169 28.32 3.94 -1.69
N GLN A 170 28.30 3.22 -2.81
CA GLN A 170 29.52 2.69 -3.45
C GLN A 170 30.44 3.80 -3.95
N ALA A 171 29.89 4.87 -4.53
CA ALA A 171 30.66 6.02 -4.99
C ALA A 171 31.40 6.71 -3.84
N LEU A 172 30.74 6.82 -2.69
CA LEU A 172 31.23 7.54 -1.51
C LEU A 172 31.93 6.63 -0.50
N LYS A 173 32.39 5.44 -0.92
CA LYS A 173 33.10 4.52 -0.03
C LYS A 173 34.34 5.19 0.57
N GLY A 174 34.39 5.29 1.89
CA GLY A 174 35.46 5.95 2.63
C GLY A 174 35.26 7.47 2.83
N LEU A 175 34.19 8.05 2.26
CA LEU A 175 33.79 9.45 2.46
C LEU A 175 32.49 9.57 3.26
N LEU A 176 31.53 8.67 3.01
CA LEU A 176 30.25 8.60 3.72
C LEU A 176 30.43 7.96 5.10
N ASP A 177 29.92 8.61 6.14
CA ASP A 177 29.78 7.98 7.47
C ASP A 177 28.53 7.09 7.46
N GLU A 178 28.72 5.78 7.32
CA GLU A 178 27.61 4.82 7.27
C GLU A 178 26.79 4.76 8.58
N SER A 179 27.30 5.30 9.69
CA SER A 179 26.52 5.45 10.92
C SER A 179 25.53 6.62 10.84
N ARG A 180 25.65 7.50 9.85
CA ARG A 180 24.83 8.72 9.63
C ARG A 180 23.95 8.64 8.39
N ALA A 181 23.92 7.49 7.71
CA ALA A 181 23.09 7.26 6.53
C ALA A 181 22.49 5.85 6.51
N ALA A 182 21.18 5.77 6.24
CA ALA A 182 20.52 4.51 5.95
C ALA A 182 20.72 4.13 4.47
N ALA A 183 21.03 2.86 4.20
CA ALA A 183 21.29 2.38 2.84
C ALA A 183 20.09 1.58 2.29
N VAL A 184 19.78 1.82 1.02
CA VAL A 184 18.81 1.05 0.24
C VAL A 184 19.40 0.69 -1.12
N VAL A 185 18.96 -0.40 -1.74
CA VAL A 185 19.38 -0.72 -3.12
C VAL A 185 19.02 0.42 -4.09
N CYS A 186 17.84 1.03 -3.90
CA CYS A 186 17.36 2.12 -4.74
C CYS A 186 16.53 3.12 -3.93
N ALA A 187 16.63 4.41 -4.27
CA ALA A 187 15.86 5.49 -3.64
C ALA A 187 14.34 5.28 -3.74
N GLY A 188 13.86 4.57 -4.78
CA GLY A 188 12.45 4.23 -4.93
C GLY A 188 11.90 3.29 -3.84
N ARG A 189 12.73 2.84 -2.89
CA ARG A 189 12.32 2.08 -1.71
C ARG A 189 11.57 2.92 -0.67
N ILE A 190 11.79 4.24 -0.65
CA ILE A 190 11.14 5.16 0.28
C ILE A 190 9.66 5.27 -0.05
N ASP A 191 8.81 5.17 0.97
CA ASP A 191 7.35 5.34 0.85
C ASP A 191 6.81 6.34 1.86
N GLU A 192 5.54 6.70 1.69
CA GLU A 192 4.88 7.74 2.48
C GLU A 192 4.74 7.35 3.95
N ALA A 193 4.52 6.06 4.23
CA ALA A 193 4.38 5.57 5.60
C ALA A 193 5.69 5.73 6.39
N LEU A 194 6.83 5.38 5.78
CA LEU A 194 8.14 5.58 6.39
C LEU A 194 8.41 7.06 6.68
N ALA A 195 8.21 7.93 5.68
CA ALA A 195 8.57 9.34 5.82
C ALA A 195 7.69 10.07 6.86
N CYS A 196 6.38 9.80 6.87
CA CYS A 196 5.49 10.33 7.91
C CYS A 196 5.79 9.74 9.29
N ALA A 197 6.22 8.47 9.38
CA ALA A 197 6.71 7.91 10.64
C ALA A 197 7.95 8.63 11.16
N LEU A 198 8.94 8.89 10.32
CA LEU A 198 10.12 9.68 10.72
C LEU A 198 9.73 11.09 11.19
N ALA A 199 8.79 11.74 10.49
CA ALA A 199 8.28 13.05 10.90
C ALA A 199 7.60 13.02 12.28
N ALA A 200 6.79 11.99 12.54
CA ALA A 200 6.14 11.79 13.85
C ALA A 200 7.16 11.54 14.98
N GLU A 201 8.33 10.97 14.66
CA GLU A 201 9.46 10.84 15.60
C GLU A 201 10.32 12.12 15.70
N GLY A 202 9.88 13.23 15.09
CA GLY A 202 10.53 14.55 15.17
C GLY A 202 11.66 14.78 14.15
N VAL A 203 11.79 13.95 13.11
CA VAL A 203 12.68 14.22 11.98
C VAL A 203 12.07 15.31 11.10
N ARG A 204 12.81 16.39 10.86
CA ARG A 204 12.36 17.56 10.09
C ARG A 204 12.87 17.56 8.66
N ARG A 205 13.94 16.81 8.38
CA ARG A 205 14.51 16.68 7.03
C ARG A 205 14.85 15.22 6.74
N VAL A 206 14.20 14.65 5.73
CA VAL A 206 14.54 13.32 5.20
C VAL A 206 15.18 13.53 3.83
N HIS A 207 16.50 13.37 3.78
CA HIS A 207 17.30 13.50 2.56
C HIS A 207 17.36 12.15 1.85
N VAL A 208 16.64 12.00 0.74
CA VAL A 208 16.70 10.84 -0.13
C VAL A 208 17.69 11.13 -1.24
N VAL A 209 18.91 10.62 -1.09
CA VAL A 209 20.00 10.91 -2.01
C VAL A 209 20.09 9.83 -3.08
N CYS A 210 19.81 10.23 -4.30
CA CYS A 210 19.98 9.45 -5.51
C CYS A 210 20.99 10.17 -6.40
N GLY A 211 21.98 9.45 -6.95
CA GLY A 211 22.88 10.04 -7.95
C GLY A 211 22.18 10.21 -9.31
N ARG A 212 22.96 10.12 -10.39
CA ARG A 212 22.46 10.34 -11.76
C ARG A 212 21.64 9.14 -12.27
N CYS A 213 20.36 9.09 -11.91
CA CYS A 213 19.45 8.03 -12.30
C CYS A 213 19.24 7.93 -13.83
N ASP A 214 19.48 9.00 -14.59
CA ASP A 214 19.51 9.01 -16.05
C ASP A 214 20.63 8.14 -16.66
N ARG A 215 21.60 7.71 -15.83
CA ARG A 215 22.72 6.84 -16.21
C ARG A 215 22.79 5.56 -15.37
N CYS A 216 21.67 5.18 -14.76
CA CYS A 216 21.56 4.02 -13.89
C CYS A 216 20.47 3.08 -14.42
N ASP A 217 20.72 1.76 -14.41
CA ASP A 217 19.72 0.73 -14.76
C ASP A 217 18.43 0.88 -13.91
N GLN A 218 18.53 1.49 -12.72
CA GLN A 218 17.41 1.76 -11.83
C GLN A 218 16.79 3.16 -12.01
N GLN A 219 16.70 3.65 -13.25
CA GLN A 219 16.21 4.99 -13.59
C GLN A 219 14.90 5.40 -12.90
N HIS A 220 13.90 4.51 -12.82
CA HIS A 220 12.59 4.80 -12.19
C HIS A 220 12.66 5.05 -10.68
N GLY A 221 13.80 4.75 -10.04
CA GLY A 221 14.01 4.95 -8.62
C GLY A 221 13.83 6.40 -8.18
N GLN A 222 14.42 7.34 -8.93
CA GLN A 222 14.30 8.76 -8.62
C GLN A 222 12.89 9.28 -8.88
N ASP A 223 12.23 8.84 -9.96
CA ASP A 223 10.87 9.25 -10.28
C ASP A 223 9.88 8.83 -9.18
N VAL A 224 10.02 7.60 -8.68
CA VAL A 224 9.21 7.12 -7.55
C VAL A 224 9.55 7.86 -6.27
N ALA A 225 10.83 8.12 -5.98
CA ALA A 225 11.22 8.89 -4.80
C ALA A 225 10.66 10.33 -4.83
N ARG A 226 10.65 10.99 -6.00
CA ARG A 226 10.08 12.34 -6.17
C ARG A 226 8.56 12.34 -5.99
N MET A 227 7.88 11.40 -6.64
CA MET A 227 6.43 11.19 -6.48
C MET A 227 6.04 10.97 -5.01
N VAL A 228 6.82 10.19 -4.27
CA VAL A 228 6.62 9.98 -2.83
C VAL A 228 6.91 11.25 -2.05
N ALA A 229 8.01 11.94 -2.33
CA ALA A 229 8.37 13.19 -1.65
C ALA A 229 7.30 14.27 -1.84
N GLU A 230 6.76 14.44 -3.06
CA GLU A 230 5.62 15.32 -3.34
C GLU A 230 4.41 14.93 -2.50
N SER A 231 3.99 13.66 -2.55
CA SER A 231 2.84 13.18 -1.77
C SER A 231 3.02 13.37 -0.26
N VAL A 232 4.23 13.14 0.27
CA VAL A 232 4.52 13.29 1.70
C VAL A 232 4.54 14.76 2.08
N ASN A 233 5.18 15.61 1.28
CA ASN A 233 5.27 17.04 1.57
C ASN A 233 3.89 17.71 1.55
N ASP A 234 3.00 17.29 0.64
CA ASP A 234 1.61 17.74 0.62
C ASP A 234 0.85 17.26 1.87
N LEU A 235 1.01 16.00 2.27
CA LEU A 235 0.40 15.45 3.48
C LEU A 235 0.88 16.15 4.75
N LEU A 236 2.19 16.28 4.93
CA LEU A 236 2.80 16.93 6.08
C LEU A 236 2.43 18.41 6.13
N GLY A 237 2.46 19.10 4.99
CA GLY A 237 2.05 20.50 4.89
C GLY A 237 0.58 20.70 5.27
N ALA A 238 -0.30 19.82 4.81
CA ALA A 238 -1.70 19.83 5.20
C ALA A 238 -1.85 19.60 6.72
N TRP A 239 -1.08 18.69 7.32
CA TRP A 239 -1.04 18.46 8.78
C TRP A 239 -0.29 19.55 9.57
N GLY A 240 0.08 20.67 8.94
CA GLY A 240 0.78 21.78 9.60
C GLY A 240 2.23 21.45 9.99
N SER A 241 2.76 20.31 9.55
CA SER A 241 4.15 19.92 9.79
C SER A 241 5.09 20.60 8.80
N ASP A 242 6.24 21.07 9.30
CA ASP A 242 7.32 21.65 8.52
C ASP A 242 8.42 20.63 8.15
N ALA A 243 8.22 19.36 8.52
CA ALA A 243 9.06 18.26 8.08
C ALA A 243 8.97 18.10 6.55
N ARG A 244 10.10 17.82 5.90
CA ARG A 244 10.17 17.69 4.45
C ARG A 244 11.02 16.51 4.02
N VAL A 245 10.57 15.84 2.96
CA VAL A 245 11.36 14.88 2.20
C VAL A 245 11.99 15.62 1.02
N LEU A 246 13.31 15.50 0.88
CA LEU A 246 14.11 16.14 -0.16
C LEU A 246 14.74 15.04 -1.01
N VAL A 247 14.55 15.09 -2.33
CA VAL A 247 15.21 14.17 -3.26
C VAL A 247 16.40 14.88 -3.88
N GLU A 248 17.60 14.47 -3.51
CA GLU A 248 18.84 15.20 -3.76
C GLU A 248 19.84 14.37 -4.58
N GLN A 249 20.74 15.08 -5.26
CA GLN A 249 21.82 14.49 -6.06
C GLN A 249 23.14 14.38 -5.31
N GLU A 250 23.31 15.19 -4.26
CA GLU A 250 24.51 15.29 -3.45
C GLU A 250 24.18 14.90 -2.01
N VAL A 251 25.16 14.34 -1.30
CA VAL A 251 25.01 13.97 0.10
C VAL A 251 25.23 15.19 0.99
N PRO A 252 24.35 15.46 1.98
CA PRO A 252 24.56 16.53 2.94
C PRO A 252 25.89 16.36 3.71
N ALA A 253 26.61 17.46 3.93
CA ALA A 253 27.93 17.42 4.57
C ALA A 253 27.95 16.73 5.95
N PHE A 254 26.86 16.82 6.72
CA PHE A 254 26.78 16.19 8.04
C PHE A 254 26.79 14.66 8.00
N ALA A 255 26.50 14.05 6.85
CA ALA A 255 26.53 12.60 6.65
C ALA A 255 27.89 12.08 6.15
N LEU A 256 28.85 12.97 5.86
CA LEU A 256 30.23 12.60 5.54
C LEU A 256 31.06 12.48 6.82
N PHE A 257 32.20 11.77 6.74
CA PHE A 257 33.17 11.74 7.84
C PHE A 257 33.72 13.14 8.14
N ASP A 258 34.05 13.38 9.41
CA ASP A 258 34.65 14.67 9.81
C ASP A 258 35.97 14.89 9.04
N GLY A 259 36.06 16.01 8.33
CA GLY A 259 37.21 16.37 7.49
C GLY A 259 37.14 15.85 6.04
N ALA A 260 36.09 15.12 5.65
CA ALA A 260 35.84 14.81 4.25
C ALA A 260 35.38 16.06 3.49
N ASP A 261 35.94 16.28 2.29
CA ASP A 261 35.58 17.41 1.43
C ASP A 261 34.30 17.09 0.64
N ALA A 262 33.36 18.03 0.64
CA ALA A 262 32.15 17.95 -0.17
C ALA A 262 32.46 17.96 -1.69
N GLU A 263 33.55 18.62 -2.10
CA GLU A 263 34.00 18.59 -3.50
C GLU A 263 34.50 17.20 -3.90
N ASP A 264 35.25 16.51 -3.02
CA ASP A 264 35.70 15.14 -3.26
C ASP A 264 34.52 14.18 -3.37
N ALA A 265 33.51 14.33 -2.51
CA ALA A 265 32.28 13.56 -2.58
C ALA A 265 31.54 13.78 -3.91
N ARG A 266 31.42 15.05 -4.35
CA ARG A 266 30.80 15.39 -5.63
C ARG A 266 31.58 14.81 -6.81
N ALA A 267 32.91 14.90 -6.78
CA ALA A 267 33.79 14.34 -7.80
C ALA A 267 33.68 12.81 -7.88
N ALA A 268 33.60 12.13 -6.72
CA ALA A 268 33.41 10.69 -6.65
C ALA A 268 32.05 10.24 -7.23
N LEU A 269 30.98 11.00 -6.95
CA LEU A 269 29.67 10.78 -7.57
C LEU A 269 29.73 10.96 -9.09
N GLU A 270 30.27 12.08 -9.57
CA GLU A 270 30.41 12.32 -11.01
C GLU A 270 31.23 11.22 -11.68
N ALA A 271 32.32 10.76 -11.06
CA ALA A 271 33.12 9.65 -11.57
C ALA A 271 32.33 8.32 -11.63
N ARG A 272 31.53 8.01 -10.62
CA ARG A 272 30.67 6.80 -10.62
C ARG A 272 29.65 6.83 -11.76
N PHE A 273 29.02 7.98 -11.97
CA PHE A 273 27.96 8.16 -12.96
C PHE A 273 28.47 8.66 -14.33
N ALA A 274 29.79 8.80 -14.51
CA ALA A 274 30.39 9.06 -15.83
C ALA A 274 30.18 7.88 -16.79
N ARG A 275 29.92 6.68 -16.26
CA ARG A 275 29.56 5.49 -17.01
C ARG A 275 28.20 4.99 -16.56
N HIS A 276 27.55 4.20 -17.42
CA HIS A 276 26.32 3.53 -17.05
C HIS A 276 26.58 2.58 -15.87
N CYS A 277 25.73 2.64 -14.86
CA CYS A 277 25.84 1.82 -13.66
C CYS A 277 24.51 1.10 -13.36
N GLY A 278 24.53 0.20 -12.40
CA GLY A 278 23.35 -0.57 -12.04
C GLY A 278 23.62 -1.51 -10.87
N ASN A 279 22.55 -2.02 -10.30
CA ASN A 279 22.59 -3.03 -9.26
C ASN A 279 22.44 -4.43 -9.88
N GLU A 280 23.23 -5.38 -9.39
CA GLU A 280 23.13 -6.78 -9.80
C GLU A 280 21.90 -7.46 -9.18
N PRO A 281 21.35 -8.52 -9.81
CA PRO A 281 20.31 -9.34 -9.21
C PRO A 281 20.74 -9.88 -7.84
N LEU A 282 19.82 -9.86 -6.89
CA LEU A 282 20.06 -10.39 -5.56
C LEU A 282 20.12 -11.92 -5.66
N ARG A 283 21.32 -12.49 -5.61
CA ARG A 283 21.50 -13.95 -5.65
C ARG A 283 20.92 -14.54 -4.37
N ALA A 284 20.13 -15.61 -4.50
CA ALA A 284 19.79 -16.47 -3.39
C ALA A 284 21.03 -17.29 -2.99
N SER A 285 21.97 -16.70 -2.27
CA SER A 285 23.04 -17.46 -1.65
C SER A 285 22.48 -18.22 -0.45
N GLY A 286 22.84 -19.50 -0.31
CA GLY A 286 22.54 -20.33 0.87
C GLY A 286 23.27 -19.89 2.15
N GLU A 287 23.87 -18.71 2.13
CA GLU A 287 24.50 -18.00 3.23
C GLU A 287 24.08 -16.53 3.05
N GLY A 288 23.52 -15.93 4.09
CA GLY A 288 22.89 -14.61 4.03
C GLY A 288 23.82 -13.59 3.38
N SER A 289 23.37 -12.95 2.30
CA SER A 289 24.06 -11.80 1.75
C SER A 289 24.12 -10.71 2.81
N ASP A 290 25.34 -10.33 3.22
CA ASP A 290 25.69 -9.32 4.22
C ASP A 290 25.27 -7.87 3.86
N PHE A 291 24.07 -7.67 3.30
CA PHE A 291 23.51 -6.34 3.11
C PHE A 291 22.82 -5.82 4.39
N PHE A 292 22.32 -6.73 5.23
CA PHE A 292 21.71 -6.44 6.53
C PHE A 292 21.97 -7.63 7.49
N SER A 293 23.20 -7.76 8.00
CA SER A 293 23.49 -8.62 9.14
C SER A 293 23.32 -7.79 10.43
N PRO A 294 22.27 -8.00 11.26
CA PRO A 294 22.12 -7.27 12.51
C PRO A 294 23.08 -7.88 13.54
N SER A 295 24.20 -7.21 13.78
CA SER A 295 24.90 -7.34 15.05
C SER A 295 24.43 -6.17 15.92
N LEU A 296 23.44 -6.39 16.79
CA LEU A 296 23.15 -5.64 18.03
C LEU A 296 21.77 -6.08 18.56
N ASP A 297 21.79 -6.88 19.63
CA ASP A 297 20.63 -7.18 20.45
C ASP A 297 20.19 -5.93 21.21
N VAL A 298 19.19 -5.22 20.68
CA VAL A 298 18.48 -4.15 21.42
C VAL A 298 16.98 -4.28 21.10
N GLU A 299 16.18 -4.43 22.15
CA GLU A 299 14.72 -4.54 22.08
C GLU A 299 14.11 -3.38 21.28
N ALA A 300 13.19 -3.70 20.37
CA ALA A 300 12.52 -2.72 19.53
C ALA A 300 11.55 -1.85 20.36
N PRO A 301 11.45 -0.53 20.10
CA PRO A 301 10.37 0.28 20.67
C PRO A 301 9.01 -0.24 20.19
N SER A 302 8.02 -0.23 21.08
CA SER A 302 6.67 -0.82 20.93
C SER A 302 5.83 -0.25 19.77
N VAL A 303 6.31 0.78 19.08
CA VAL A 303 5.63 1.49 17.98
C VAL A 303 5.71 0.74 16.64
N PHE A 304 6.60 -0.24 16.51
CA PHE A 304 6.79 -1.03 15.27
C PHE A 304 6.34 -2.49 15.38
N ALA A 305 5.72 -2.88 16.50
CA ALA A 305 5.19 -4.23 16.66
C ALA A 305 3.76 -4.28 16.08
N PRO A 306 3.42 -5.26 15.22
CA PRO A 306 2.04 -5.47 14.81
C PRO A 306 1.20 -5.84 16.03
N SER A 307 0.10 -5.13 16.26
CA SER A 307 -0.92 -5.51 17.23
C SER A 307 -1.66 -6.74 16.69
N SER A 308 -1.58 -7.85 17.43
CA SER A 308 -2.32 -9.10 17.25
C SER A 308 -2.07 -9.90 15.96
N GLU A 309 -1.13 -10.85 16.02
CA GLU A 309 -1.19 -12.04 15.16
C GLU A 309 -2.04 -13.14 15.84
N PRO A 310 -2.95 -13.82 15.13
CA PRO A 310 -3.44 -15.11 15.58
C PRO A 310 -2.29 -16.13 15.50
N SER A 311 -2.01 -16.81 16.60
CA SER A 311 -0.98 -17.84 16.72
C SER A 311 -1.15 -18.92 15.65
N PHE A 312 -0.25 -18.95 14.67
CA PHE A 312 -0.02 -20.12 13.82
C PHE A 312 1.29 -20.78 14.25
N ASP A 313 1.19 -22.06 14.56
CA ASP A 313 2.21 -22.89 15.20
C ASP A 313 3.49 -22.98 14.33
N ALA A 314 4.57 -22.35 14.79
CA ALA A 314 5.84 -22.19 14.08
C ALA A 314 6.79 -23.39 14.24
N ALA A 315 6.26 -24.61 14.37
CA ALA A 315 7.04 -25.80 14.74
C ALA A 315 7.40 -26.76 13.57
N SER A 316 7.15 -26.40 12.30
CA SER A 316 7.40 -27.33 11.17
C SER A 316 8.52 -26.92 10.21
N VAL A 317 9.26 -25.85 10.51
CA VAL A 317 10.41 -25.44 9.71
C VAL A 317 11.59 -25.21 10.64
N LEU A 318 12.35 -26.27 10.92
CA LEU A 318 13.79 -26.28 11.24
C LEU A 318 14.16 -27.66 11.85
N ALA A 319 14.41 -28.63 10.97
CA ALA A 319 15.26 -29.77 11.28
C ALA A 319 16.03 -30.12 10.01
N VAL A 320 17.22 -29.53 9.85
CA VAL A 320 18.20 -30.02 8.88
C VAL A 320 19.39 -30.49 9.70
N GLU A 321 19.37 -31.78 10.04
CA GLU A 321 20.58 -32.46 10.51
C GLU A 321 21.45 -32.83 9.31
N SER A 322 22.74 -32.59 9.48
CA SER A 322 23.83 -32.85 8.56
C SER A 322 23.90 -34.33 8.18
N ALA A 323 23.63 -34.67 6.93
CA ALA A 323 24.00 -35.95 6.37
C ALA A 323 24.47 -35.79 4.92
N SER A 324 25.75 -36.05 4.72
CA SER A 324 26.42 -36.15 3.42
C SER A 324 25.74 -37.23 2.57
N GLY A 325 25.01 -36.82 1.53
CA GLY A 325 24.30 -37.74 0.64
C GLY A 325 23.97 -37.06 -0.69
N SER A 326 24.28 -37.75 -1.78
CA SER A 326 24.25 -37.30 -3.19
C SER A 326 23.00 -36.52 -3.61
N VAL A 327 23.23 -35.44 -4.37
CA VAL A 327 22.22 -34.57 -4.98
C VAL A 327 21.37 -35.35 -5.98
N SER A 328 20.12 -35.62 -5.63
CA SER A 328 19.08 -36.01 -6.60
C SER A 328 18.15 -34.81 -6.80
N ALA A 329 17.91 -34.46 -8.06
CA ALA A 329 17.07 -33.35 -8.46
C ALA A 329 15.65 -33.52 -7.90
N GLN A 330 15.33 -32.76 -6.85
CA GLN A 330 13.98 -32.69 -6.31
C GLN A 330 13.14 -31.82 -7.24
N THR A 331 12.30 -32.45 -8.04
CA THR A 331 11.14 -31.83 -8.69
C THR A 331 10.28 -31.14 -7.63
N SER A 332 10.23 -29.81 -7.68
CA SER A 332 9.36 -28.99 -6.82
C SER A 332 7.90 -29.43 -6.98
N ALA A 333 7.24 -29.75 -5.88
CA ALA A 333 5.79 -29.97 -5.86
C ALA A 333 5.07 -28.75 -6.48
N PRO A 334 3.97 -28.96 -7.24
CA PRO A 334 3.20 -27.85 -7.79
C PRO A 334 2.73 -26.95 -6.64
N ALA A 335 2.96 -25.64 -6.78
CA ALA A 335 2.50 -24.65 -5.81
C ALA A 335 0.99 -24.81 -5.57
N PRO A 336 0.50 -24.69 -4.32
CA PRO A 336 -0.91 -24.86 -4.02
C PRO A 336 -1.76 -23.98 -4.94
N ASP A 337 -2.91 -24.51 -5.35
CA ASP A 337 -3.80 -23.82 -6.28
C ASP A 337 -4.42 -22.59 -5.59
N PHE A 338 -3.75 -21.44 -5.74
CA PHE A 338 -4.23 -20.16 -5.25
C PHE A 338 -5.56 -19.82 -5.95
N ARG A 339 -6.66 -19.93 -5.20
CA ARG A 339 -7.99 -19.53 -5.64
C ARG A 339 -8.63 -18.62 -4.60
N LEU A 340 -9.03 -17.43 -5.05
CA LEU A 340 -9.88 -16.54 -4.27
C LEU A 340 -11.25 -17.21 -4.06
N ARG A 341 -11.69 -17.28 -2.80
CA ARG A 341 -13.01 -17.81 -2.43
C ARG A 341 -13.89 -16.66 -1.97
N VAL A 342 -15.15 -16.70 -2.39
CA VAL A 342 -16.17 -15.78 -1.89
C VAL A 342 -16.48 -16.17 -0.44
N MET A 343 -16.54 -15.17 0.43
CA MET A 343 -16.85 -15.28 1.85
C MET A 343 -18.36 -15.41 2.05
N GLU A 344 -18.79 -15.75 3.27
CA GLU A 344 -20.21 -15.93 3.61
C GLU A 344 -21.06 -14.67 3.37
N ASP A 345 -20.47 -13.48 3.52
CA ASP A 345 -21.11 -12.18 3.24
C ASP A 345 -21.19 -11.84 1.73
N GLY A 346 -20.81 -12.77 0.87
CA GLY A 346 -20.79 -12.61 -0.59
C GLY A 346 -19.74 -11.60 -1.07
N THR A 347 -18.69 -11.35 -0.30
CA THR A 347 -17.53 -10.54 -0.70
C THR A 347 -16.28 -11.40 -0.94
N LEU A 348 -15.26 -10.83 -1.59
CA LEU A 348 -13.94 -11.43 -1.60
C LEU A 348 -13.17 -11.01 -0.33
N PRO A 349 -12.14 -11.76 0.12
CA PRO A 349 -11.40 -11.44 1.34
C PRO A 349 -10.92 -9.99 1.34
N HIS A 350 -11.17 -9.30 2.45
CA HIS A 350 -10.75 -7.92 2.67
C HIS A 350 -9.43 -7.87 3.47
N PHE A 351 -8.63 -6.84 3.24
CA PHE A 351 -7.40 -6.58 3.99
C PHE A 351 -7.11 -5.08 4.01
N VAL A 352 -6.61 -4.55 5.12
CA VAL A 352 -6.04 -3.20 5.13
C VAL A 352 -4.53 -3.34 5.01
N PRO A 353 -3.85 -2.62 4.11
CA PRO A 353 -2.40 -2.70 4.05
C PRO A 353 -1.74 -2.15 5.31
N ASP A 354 -0.77 -2.87 5.89
CA ASP A 354 -0.07 -2.44 7.11
C ASP A 354 0.59 -1.05 6.95
N ARG A 355 1.04 -0.70 5.74
CA ARG A 355 1.57 0.65 5.43
C ARG A 355 0.52 1.75 5.55
N ARG A 356 -0.75 1.44 5.24
CA ARG A 356 -1.86 2.40 5.38
C ARG A 356 -2.12 2.69 6.85
N GLU A 357 -2.17 1.66 7.68
CA GLU A 357 -2.38 1.79 9.12
C GLU A 357 -1.25 2.61 9.75
N ARG A 358 0.02 2.22 9.52
CA ARG A 358 1.17 2.98 10.03
C ARG A 358 1.16 4.45 9.60
N LEU A 359 0.78 4.72 8.35
CA LEU A 359 0.69 6.10 7.88
C LEU A 359 -0.40 6.89 8.62
N LEU A 360 -1.59 6.32 8.78
CA LEU A 360 -2.69 6.97 9.52
C LEU A 360 -2.30 7.20 10.98
N ASP A 361 -1.65 6.23 11.64
CA ASP A 361 -1.16 6.37 13.00
C ASP A 361 -0.11 7.48 13.13
N SER A 362 0.80 7.59 12.15
CA SER A 362 1.78 8.68 12.11
C SER A 362 1.14 10.05 11.90
N LEU A 363 0.13 10.15 11.03
CA LEU A 363 -0.61 11.40 10.83
C LEU A 363 -1.40 11.79 12.08
N ALA A 364 -2.05 10.85 12.74
CA ALA A 364 -2.76 11.09 14.01
C ALA A 364 -1.81 11.58 15.11
N ARG A 365 -0.55 11.11 15.14
CA ARG A 365 0.48 11.58 16.08
C ARG A 365 1.02 12.98 15.75
N LEU A 366 0.98 13.39 14.48
CA LEU A 366 1.42 14.73 14.06
C LEU A 366 0.41 15.82 14.44
N GLY A 367 -0.88 15.48 14.52
CA GLY A 367 -1.93 16.39 14.98
C GLY A 367 -3.30 16.10 14.37
N ASP A 368 -4.24 17.00 14.63
CA ASP A 368 -5.60 16.92 14.09
C ASP A 368 -5.60 17.04 12.56
N ALA A 369 -6.54 16.35 11.91
CA ALA A 369 -6.68 16.47 10.47
C ALA A 369 -7.02 17.92 10.06
N PRO A 370 -6.42 18.41 8.97
CA PRO A 370 -6.69 19.76 8.51
C PRO A 370 -8.12 19.92 7.99
N SER A 371 -8.58 21.17 8.03
CA SER A 371 -9.78 21.55 7.30
C SER A 371 -9.49 21.56 5.80
N GLY A 372 -10.35 20.92 5.00
CA GLY A 372 -10.30 20.97 3.54
C GLY A 372 -10.04 19.62 2.88
N THR A 373 -9.65 19.69 1.61
CA THR A 373 -9.48 18.56 0.72
C THR A 373 -8.01 18.38 0.38
N LEU A 374 -7.53 17.13 0.40
CA LEU A 374 -6.23 16.76 -0.13
C LEU A 374 -6.40 16.03 -1.46
N ALA A 375 -5.65 16.47 -2.46
CA ALA A 375 -5.30 15.61 -3.57
C ALA A 375 -4.32 14.56 -3.04
N SER A 376 -4.62 13.28 -3.23
CA SER A 376 -3.77 12.22 -2.71
C SER A 376 -3.62 11.10 -3.71
N ARG A 377 -2.38 10.60 -3.81
CA ARG A 377 -2.15 9.37 -4.58
C ARG A 377 -2.59 8.10 -3.85
N LEU A 378 -2.81 8.22 -2.54
CA LEU A 378 -2.93 7.12 -1.60
C LEU A 378 -4.39 6.76 -1.32
N TRP A 379 -5.21 7.78 -1.11
CA TRP A 379 -6.64 7.65 -0.87
C TRP A 379 -7.44 8.17 -2.05
N GLY A 380 -8.67 7.69 -2.18
CA GLY A 380 -9.63 8.23 -3.12
C GLY A 380 -11.03 8.25 -2.51
N CYS A 381 -11.88 9.11 -3.04
CA CYS A 381 -13.27 9.22 -2.62
C CYS A 381 -14.19 8.65 -3.71
N VAL A 382 -14.95 7.62 -3.36
CA VAL A 382 -15.92 7.00 -4.27
C VAL A 382 -17.22 7.77 -4.22
N VAL A 383 -17.69 8.20 -5.38
CA VAL A 383 -19.02 8.81 -5.61
C VAL A 383 -19.85 7.88 -6.47
N ILE A 384 -21.05 7.54 -6.00
CA ILE A 384 -21.98 6.64 -6.71
C ILE A 384 -23.19 7.43 -7.18
N ASP A 385 -23.44 7.42 -8.48
CA ASP A 385 -24.65 7.97 -9.09
C ASP A 385 -25.84 7.03 -8.83
N GLY A 386 -26.68 7.40 -7.86
CA GLY A 386 -27.88 6.65 -7.49
C GLY A 386 -28.97 6.63 -8.57
N THR A 387 -28.88 7.44 -9.63
CA THR A 387 -29.82 7.41 -10.76
C THR A 387 -29.45 6.34 -11.78
N ARG A 388 -28.15 6.01 -11.88
CA ARG A 388 -27.60 5.00 -12.80
C ARG A 388 -27.34 3.66 -12.13
N CYS A 389 -27.06 3.66 -10.83
CA CYS A 389 -26.73 2.44 -10.09
C CYS A 389 -27.86 1.40 -10.14
N SER A 390 -27.56 0.20 -10.64
CA SER A 390 -28.49 -0.94 -10.66
C SER A 390 -28.51 -1.76 -9.35
N SER A 391 -27.92 -1.22 -8.27
CA SER A 391 -27.94 -1.80 -6.92
C SER A 391 -27.37 -3.22 -6.80
N CYS A 392 -26.46 -3.62 -7.70
CA CYS A 392 -25.88 -4.96 -7.73
C CYS A 392 -24.86 -5.23 -6.60
N ARG A 393 -24.35 -4.19 -5.93
CA ARG A 393 -23.35 -4.25 -4.84
C ARG A 393 -22.00 -4.92 -5.19
N MET A 394 -21.69 -5.08 -6.48
CA MET A 394 -20.41 -5.64 -6.95
C MET A 394 -19.21 -4.80 -6.53
N CYS A 395 -19.39 -3.48 -6.40
CA CYS A 395 -18.36 -2.57 -5.90
C CYS A 395 -17.90 -2.92 -4.47
N ALA A 396 -18.80 -3.42 -3.62
CA ALA A 396 -18.45 -3.91 -2.29
C ALA A 396 -17.75 -5.27 -2.38
N THR A 397 -18.30 -6.21 -3.17
CA THR A 397 -17.72 -7.56 -3.33
C THR A 397 -16.27 -7.56 -3.84
N PHE A 398 -15.93 -6.64 -4.75
CA PHE A 398 -14.60 -6.55 -5.36
C PHE A 398 -13.69 -5.53 -4.68
N CYS A 399 -14.15 -4.86 -3.63
CA CYS A 399 -13.31 -3.94 -2.86
C CYS A 399 -12.22 -4.76 -2.14
N PRO A 400 -10.92 -4.55 -2.40
CA PRO A 400 -9.87 -5.32 -1.75
C PRO A 400 -9.76 -5.01 -0.25
N THR A 401 -10.08 -3.78 0.15
CA THR A 401 -9.84 -3.31 1.51
C THR A 401 -11.07 -3.26 2.40
N GLY A 402 -12.25 -3.57 1.86
CA GLY A 402 -13.49 -3.31 2.58
C GLY A 402 -13.79 -1.81 2.73
N ALA A 403 -13.10 -0.94 1.98
CA ALA A 403 -13.46 0.48 1.89
C ALA A 403 -14.86 0.72 1.32
N ILE A 404 -15.46 -0.28 0.65
CA ILE A 404 -16.88 -0.30 0.31
C ILE A 404 -17.49 -1.54 0.96
N ARG A 405 -18.46 -1.37 1.85
CA ARG A 405 -19.14 -2.45 2.59
C ARG A 405 -20.64 -2.45 2.30
N LYS A 406 -21.24 -3.63 2.30
CA LYS A 406 -22.69 -3.78 2.19
C LYS A 406 -23.34 -3.43 3.55
N PHE A 407 -24.55 -2.88 3.52
CA PHE A 407 -25.42 -2.83 4.69
C PHE A 407 -26.84 -3.20 4.26
N ASP A 408 -27.58 -3.81 5.18
CA ASP A 408 -28.99 -4.20 5.06
C ASP A 408 -29.64 -3.92 6.43
N GLU A 409 -30.78 -3.23 6.46
CA GLU A 409 -31.51 -2.83 7.66
C GLU A 409 -32.86 -3.55 7.77
N GLU A 410 -33.43 -3.60 8.97
CA GLU A 410 -34.68 -4.32 9.27
C GLU A 410 -35.89 -3.78 8.50
N ASP A 411 -35.88 -2.49 8.15
CA ASP A 411 -36.94 -1.83 7.38
C ASP A 411 -36.86 -2.14 5.86
N GLY A 412 -35.89 -2.96 5.44
CA GLY A 412 -35.64 -3.30 4.04
C GLY A 412 -34.74 -2.29 3.32
N THR A 413 -34.28 -1.23 3.99
CA THR A 413 -33.29 -0.30 3.44
C THR A 413 -31.95 -1.02 3.31
N PHE A 414 -31.34 -0.94 2.13
CA PHE A 414 -30.02 -1.54 1.89
C PHE A 414 -29.17 -0.65 1.01
N GLY A 415 -27.88 -0.94 0.98
CA GLY A 415 -26.95 -0.21 0.12
C GLY A 415 -25.50 -0.54 0.40
N VAL A 416 -24.65 0.48 0.21
CA VAL A 416 -23.23 0.40 0.56
C VAL A 416 -22.75 1.60 1.35
N LEU A 417 -21.80 1.36 2.24
CA LEU A 417 -21.00 2.36 2.92
C LEU A 417 -19.65 2.48 2.23
N HIS A 418 -19.12 3.69 2.07
CA HIS A 418 -17.76 3.92 1.63
C HIS A 418 -16.96 4.63 2.72
N ALA A 419 -15.89 4.00 3.23
CA ALA A 419 -14.93 4.59 4.16
C ALA A 419 -13.68 5.06 3.39
N PRO A 420 -13.46 6.39 3.23
CA PRO A 420 -12.31 6.89 2.49
C PRO A 420 -10.96 6.53 3.14
N SER A 421 -10.89 6.42 4.47
CA SER A 421 -9.68 6.02 5.23
C SER A 421 -9.08 4.69 4.75
N ASP A 422 -9.95 3.75 4.38
CA ASP A 422 -9.58 2.38 3.98
C ASP A 422 -9.34 2.27 2.48
N CYS A 423 -9.66 3.33 1.72
CA CYS A 423 -9.55 3.34 0.28
C CYS A 423 -8.08 3.40 -0.15
N VAL A 424 -7.68 2.46 -1.00
CA VAL A 424 -6.35 2.42 -1.62
C VAL A 424 -6.35 2.89 -3.08
N ARG A 425 -7.46 3.48 -3.52
CA ARG A 425 -7.62 4.06 -4.87
C ARG A 425 -7.20 3.10 -6.00
N CYS A 426 -7.62 1.84 -5.90
CA CYS A 426 -7.24 0.79 -6.84
C CYS A 426 -8.08 0.75 -8.13
N GLY A 427 -9.23 1.44 -8.17
CA GLY A 427 -10.13 1.46 -9.34
C GLY A 427 -11.08 0.28 -9.49
N SER A 428 -10.91 -0.80 -8.72
CA SER A 428 -11.71 -2.04 -8.85
C SER A 428 -13.23 -1.81 -8.84
N CYS A 429 -13.72 -0.86 -8.04
CA CYS A 429 -15.14 -0.52 -7.98
C CYS A 429 -15.66 0.12 -9.28
N CYS A 430 -14.84 0.92 -9.97
CA CYS A 430 -15.20 1.53 -11.25
C CYS A 430 -15.24 0.47 -12.35
N ASP A 431 -14.23 -0.40 -12.39
CA ASP A 431 -14.06 -1.42 -13.43
C ASP A 431 -15.10 -2.55 -13.35
N VAL A 432 -15.62 -2.83 -12.14
CA VAL A 432 -16.65 -3.85 -11.94
C VAL A 432 -18.08 -3.31 -12.10
N CYS A 433 -18.26 -1.98 -12.17
CA CYS A 433 -19.60 -1.39 -12.25
C CYS A 433 -20.17 -1.57 -13.66
N PRO A 434 -21.25 -2.35 -13.87
CA PRO A 434 -21.79 -2.59 -15.20
C PRO A 434 -22.51 -1.37 -15.79
N GLU A 435 -22.93 -0.41 -14.95
CA GLU A 435 -23.68 0.79 -15.35
C GLU A 435 -22.79 2.03 -15.47
N ASP A 436 -21.50 1.89 -15.15
CA ASP A 436 -20.54 3.00 -15.04
C ASP A 436 -21.02 4.13 -14.13
N ALA A 437 -21.72 3.75 -13.05
CA ALA A 437 -22.33 4.66 -12.09
C ALA A 437 -21.34 5.16 -11.02
N ILE A 438 -20.09 4.72 -11.04
CA ILE A 438 -19.11 4.98 -9.98
C ILE A 438 -17.99 5.86 -10.52
N VAL A 439 -17.70 6.92 -9.78
CA VAL A 439 -16.55 7.80 -10.03
C VAL A 439 -15.61 7.78 -8.83
N LEU A 440 -14.34 7.50 -9.08
CA LEU A 440 -13.27 7.57 -8.09
C LEU A 440 -12.58 8.94 -8.20
N ARG A 441 -12.70 9.77 -7.17
CA ARG A 441 -12.03 11.07 -7.06
C ARG A 441 -10.65 10.88 -6.42
N ASP A 442 -9.70 11.68 -6.88
CA ASP A 442 -8.34 11.78 -6.31
C ASP A 442 -8.25 12.75 -5.12
N GLU A 443 -9.36 13.43 -4.86
CA GLU A 443 -9.52 14.41 -3.80
C GLU A 443 -10.35 13.85 -2.65
N VAL A 444 -9.83 13.95 -1.43
CA VAL A 444 -10.47 13.45 -0.21
C VAL A 444 -10.41 14.51 0.87
N ARG A 445 -11.50 14.73 1.61
CA ARG A 445 -11.47 15.60 2.78
C ARG A 445 -10.61 14.97 3.88
N ALA A 446 -9.68 15.73 4.44
CA ALA A 446 -8.73 15.19 5.42
C ALA A 446 -9.42 14.58 6.64
N SER A 447 -10.50 15.22 7.09
CA SER A 447 -11.33 14.75 8.21
C SER A 447 -11.86 13.32 8.00
N PHE A 448 -12.17 12.94 6.75
CA PHE A 448 -12.65 11.58 6.44
C PHE A 448 -11.59 10.49 6.64
N LEU A 449 -10.32 10.86 6.72
CA LEU A 449 -9.23 9.91 6.91
C LEU A 449 -9.00 9.55 8.38
N VAL A 450 -9.34 10.46 9.32
CA VAL A 450 -9.05 10.28 10.75
C VAL A 450 -10.29 10.15 11.63
N GLU A 451 -11.46 10.67 11.20
CA GLU A 451 -12.69 10.65 12.00
C GLU A 451 -13.53 9.38 11.76
N GLY A 452 -13.06 8.43 10.95
CA GLY A 452 -13.80 7.22 10.61
C GLY A 452 -15.09 7.49 9.81
N ALA A 453 -15.17 8.64 9.12
CA ALA A 453 -16.35 9.02 8.36
C ALA A 453 -16.62 8.00 7.24
N ALA A 454 -17.90 7.67 7.06
CA ALA A 454 -18.35 6.80 5.97
C ALA A 454 -19.47 7.46 5.18
N HIS A 455 -19.35 7.42 3.85
CA HIS A 455 -20.41 7.87 2.95
C HIS A 455 -21.44 6.76 2.78
N ARG A 456 -22.70 7.08 3.06
CA ARG A 456 -23.80 6.13 2.97
C ARG A 456 -24.57 6.30 1.66
N TYR A 457 -24.57 5.24 0.85
CA TYR A 457 -25.31 5.18 -0.41
C TYR A 457 -26.47 4.20 -0.29
N VAL A 458 -27.66 4.73 -0.01
CA VAL A 458 -28.90 3.95 -0.04
C VAL A 458 -29.22 3.58 -1.48
N MET A 459 -29.48 2.30 -1.71
CA MET A 459 -29.71 1.74 -3.04
C MET A 459 -31.19 1.49 -3.29
N ARG A 460 -31.60 1.60 -4.56
CA ARG A 460 -32.97 1.27 -4.95
C ARG A 460 -33.15 -0.24 -4.98
N PRO A 461 -34.27 -0.79 -4.48
CA PRO A 461 -34.61 -2.19 -4.66
C PRO A 461 -34.47 -2.62 -6.11
N ARG A 462 -33.88 -3.80 -6.33
CA ARG A 462 -33.78 -4.38 -7.66
C ARG A 462 -35.17 -4.80 -8.11
N ALA A 463 -35.43 -4.71 -9.42
CA ALA A 463 -36.68 -5.23 -10.01
C ALA A 463 -36.83 -6.75 -9.82
N VAL A 464 -35.71 -7.46 -9.60
CA VAL A 464 -35.66 -8.90 -9.40
C VAL A 464 -35.24 -9.20 -7.96
N GLU A 465 -36.05 -10.00 -7.27
CA GLU A 465 -35.74 -10.55 -5.96
C GLU A 465 -34.58 -11.56 -6.06
N LEU A 466 -33.64 -11.47 -5.11
CA LEU A 466 -32.44 -12.33 -5.06
C LEU A 466 -32.64 -13.47 -4.06
N GLY A 467 -31.89 -14.57 -4.25
CA GLY A 467 -31.88 -15.69 -3.31
C GLY A 467 -33.01 -16.71 -3.51
N ASN A 468 -33.86 -16.53 -4.52
CA ASN A 468 -34.85 -17.53 -4.94
C ASN A 468 -34.37 -18.33 -6.18
N ALA A 469 -35.03 -19.46 -6.45
CA ALA A 469 -34.70 -20.32 -7.60
C ALA A 469 -34.82 -19.61 -8.96
N GLN A 470 -35.69 -18.59 -9.02
CA GLN A 470 -36.05 -17.86 -10.23
C GLN A 470 -35.11 -16.67 -10.53
N GLN A 471 -34.20 -16.32 -9.62
CA GLN A 471 -33.43 -15.08 -9.68
C GLN A 471 -32.63 -14.92 -10.99
N ILE A 472 -32.07 -16.01 -11.50
CA ILE A 472 -31.21 -16.01 -12.70
C ILE A 472 -32.07 -15.69 -13.93
N VAL A 473 -33.18 -16.41 -14.09
CA VAL A 473 -34.07 -16.26 -15.25
C VAL A 473 -34.76 -14.89 -15.24
N ASN A 474 -35.21 -14.42 -14.07
CA ASN A 474 -35.81 -13.09 -13.97
C ASN A 474 -34.80 -11.98 -14.27
N THR A 475 -33.54 -12.13 -13.81
CA THR A 475 -32.47 -11.17 -14.16
C THR A 475 -32.16 -11.16 -15.66
N LEU A 476 -32.15 -12.33 -16.30
CA LEU A 476 -31.93 -12.43 -17.75
C LEU A 476 -33.09 -11.84 -18.55
N ARG A 477 -34.35 -12.09 -18.15
CA ARG A 477 -35.54 -11.49 -18.78
C ARG A 477 -35.51 -9.97 -18.74
N GLU A 478 -35.13 -9.39 -17.61
CA GLU A 478 -34.95 -7.93 -17.47
C GLU A 478 -33.87 -7.37 -18.41
N ARG A 479 -32.73 -8.07 -18.56
CA ARG A 479 -31.63 -7.61 -19.40
C ARG A 479 -31.84 -7.85 -20.89
N MET A 480 -32.57 -8.91 -21.25
CA MET A 480 -32.78 -9.35 -22.63
C MET A 480 -34.19 -9.01 -23.13
N LYS A 481 -34.60 -7.75 -22.96
CA LYS A 481 -35.91 -7.27 -23.39
C LYS A 481 -36.19 -7.69 -24.84
N GLY A 482 -37.27 -8.44 -25.07
CA GLY A 482 -37.71 -8.87 -26.40
C GLY A 482 -37.30 -10.30 -26.82
N THR A 483 -36.65 -11.08 -25.96
CA THR A 483 -36.44 -12.53 -26.19
C THR A 483 -37.25 -13.38 -25.22
N ASP A 484 -37.92 -14.40 -25.75
CA ASP A 484 -38.66 -15.36 -24.94
C ASP A 484 -37.69 -16.31 -24.21
N LEU A 485 -37.35 -15.95 -22.97
CA LEU A 485 -36.61 -16.80 -22.04
C LEU A 485 -37.58 -17.75 -21.32
N PHE A 486 -37.65 -18.97 -21.82
CA PHE A 486 -38.42 -20.07 -21.22
C PHE A 486 -37.56 -20.88 -20.25
N GLU A 487 -38.16 -21.31 -19.15
CA GLU A 487 -37.60 -22.35 -18.30
C GLU A 487 -37.99 -23.72 -18.84
N ARG A 488 -37.11 -24.68 -18.66
CA ARG A 488 -37.26 -26.02 -19.22
C ARG A 488 -37.32 -27.06 -18.12
#